data_AF-A0A536L767-F1
#
_entry.id   AF-A0A536L767-F1
#
_cell.length_a   1.000
_cell.length_b   1.000
_cell.length_c   1.000
_cell.angle_alpha   90.00
_cell.angle_beta   90.00
_cell.angle_gamma   90.00
#
_symmetry.space_group_name_H-M   'P 1'
#
loop_
_entity.id
_entity.type
_entity.pdbx_description
1 polymer ?
#
loop_
_entity_poly.entity_id
_entity_poly.type
_entity_poly.pdbx_seq_one_letter_code
_entity_poly.pdbx_strand_id
1 'polypeptide(L)'
;MSTTETPTATGYAGLMRVRGFAYLYASLLIGRVSGQMVAIALILFVLARYHSPQLAGLTAFIAVTPGLVVSPIAGALLDRYGRAR
;
A
#
# COMPACT_ATOMS: atom_id res chain seq x y z
N MET A 1 -21.02 -35.82 27.18
CA MET A 1 -20.16 -36.17 26.02
C MET A 1 -19.78 -34.84 25.38
N SER A 2 -18.72 -34.21 25.91
CA SER A 2 -18.32 -32.85 25.55
C SER A 2 -17.41 -32.91 24.33
N THR A 3 -17.88 -32.44 23.19
CA THR A 3 -17.07 -32.25 21.98
C THR A 3 -16.06 -31.13 22.25
N THR A 4 -14.79 -31.49 22.35
CA THR A 4 -13.65 -30.58 22.28
C THR A 4 -13.59 -29.99 20.87
N GLU A 5 -14.17 -28.80 20.67
CA GLU A 5 -13.88 -28.01 19.48
C GLU A 5 -12.42 -27.55 19.53
N THR A 6 -11.59 -28.17 18.70
CA THR A 6 -10.23 -27.71 18.42
C THR A 6 -10.31 -26.30 17.85
N PRO A 7 -9.65 -25.28 18.44
CA PRO A 7 -9.66 -23.94 17.88
C PRO A 7 -8.93 -23.98 16.54
N THR A 8 -9.72 -23.98 15.45
CA THR A 8 -9.22 -24.06 14.08
C THR A 8 -8.67 -22.69 13.70
N ALA A 9 -7.48 -22.32 14.21
CA ALA A 9 -6.67 -21.16 13.84
C ALA A 9 -7.45 -19.99 13.17
N THR A 10 -8.43 -19.43 13.87
CA THR A 10 -9.34 -18.40 13.38
C THR A 10 -8.66 -17.02 13.43
N GLY A 11 -7.54 -16.85 12.72
CA GLY A 11 -6.76 -15.61 12.76
C GLY A 11 -6.06 -15.29 11.45
N TYR A 12 -5.67 -14.03 11.25
CA TYR A 12 -5.01 -13.53 10.03
C TYR A 12 -3.78 -14.34 9.60
N ALA A 13 -3.11 -15.04 10.52
CA ALA A 13 -2.02 -15.97 10.21
C ALA A 13 -2.46 -17.14 9.31
N GLY A 14 -3.74 -17.54 9.34
CA GLY A 14 -4.30 -18.56 8.46
C GLY A 14 -4.34 -18.13 6.99
N LEU A 15 -4.48 -16.82 6.70
CA LEU A 15 -4.45 -16.29 5.32
C LEU A 15 -3.08 -16.50 4.68
N MET A 16 -2.00 -16.41 5.46
CA MET A 16 -0.63 -16.65 4.96
C MET A 16 -0.40 -18.10 4.53
N ARG A 17 -1.25 -19.05 4.97
CA ARG A 17 -1.22 -20.45 4.53
C ARG A 17 -2.03 -20.69 3.25
N VAL A 18 -2.83 -19.72 2.79
CA VAL A 18 -3.55 -19.81 1.51
C VAL A 18 -2.54 -19.75 0.37
N ARG A 19 -2.59 -20.74 -0.54
CA ARG A 19 -1.63 -20.88 -1.64
C ARG A 19 -1.64 -19.60 -2.50
N GLY A 20 -0.48 -18.95 -2.61
CA GLY A 20 -0.30 -17.72 -3.39
C GLY A 20 -0.56 -16.41 -2.63
N PHE A 21 -1.30 -16.42 -1.52
CA PHE A 21 -1.62 -15.19 -0.77
C PHE A 21 -0.37 -14.53 -0.17
N ALA A 22 0.51 -15.32 0.45
CA ALA A 22 1.74 -14.79 1.05
C ALA A 22 2.65 -14.09 0.01
N TYR A 23 2.75 -14.66 -1.19
CA TYR A 23 3.53 -14.07 -2.27
C TYR A 23 2.89 -12.79 -2.82
N LEU A 24 1.58 -12.80 -3.04
CA LEU A 24 0.83 -11.60 -3.45
C LEU A 24 0.94 -10.48 -2.43
N TYR A 25 0.83 -10.80 -1.14
CA TYR A 25 0.97 -9.81 -0.08
C TYR A 25 2.39 -9.26 0.02
N ALA A 26 3.40 -10.12 -0.10
CA ALA A 26 4.80 -9.71 -0.12
C ALA A 26 5.10 -8.79 -1.31
N SER A 27 4.62 -9.11 -2.53
CA SER A 27 4.82 -8.27 -3.70
C SER A 27 4.09 -6.93 -3.59
N LEU A 28 2.89 -6.92 -3.00
CA LEU A 28 2.17 -5.69 -2.67
C LEU A 28 2.96 -4.81 -1.69
N LEU A 29 3.52 -5.39 -0.62
CA LEU A 29 4.33 -4.66 0.34
C LEU A 29 5.61 -4.11 -0.31
N ILE A 30 6.31 -4.92 -1.11
CA ILE A 30 7.50 -4.48 -1.84
C ILE A 30 7.15 -3.31 -2.77
N GLY A 31 6.06 -3.42 -3.54
CA GLY A 31 5.59 -2.35 -4.42
C GLY A 31 5.25 -1.08 -3.63
N ARG A 32 4.58 -1.22 -2.49
CA ARG A 32 4.22 -0.09 -1.63
C ARG A 32 5.44 0.60 -1.03
N VAL A 33 6.39 -0.15 -0.50
CA VAL A 33 7.65 0.39 0.05
C VAL A 33 8.47 1.07 -1.05
N SER A 34 8.57 0.44 -2.23
CA SER A 34 9.28 1.02 -3.37
C SER A 34 8.70 2.38 -3.76
N GLY A 35 7.37 2.49 -3.84
CA GLY A 35 6.69 3.76 -4.11
C GLY A 35 6.99 4.84 -3.05
N GLN A 36 7.04 4.47 -1.77
CA GLN A 36 7.43 5.40 -0.70
C GLN A 36 8.88 5.86 -0.81
N MET A 37 9.80 4.95 -1.15
CA MET A 37 11.22 5.29 -1.31
C MET A 37 11.48 6.25 -2.46
N VAL A 38 10.72 6.14 -3.57
CA VAL A 38 10.83 7.11 -4.68
C VAL A 38 10.49 8.52 -4.21
N ALA A 39 9.42 8.68 -3.43
CA ALA A 39 9.04 10.00 -2.88
C ALA A 39 10.16 10.56 -1.98
N ILE A 40 10.70 9.74 -1.07
CA ILE A 40 11.80 10.14 -0.18
C ILE A 40 13.05 10.51 -1.00
N ALA A 41 13.42 9.70 -1.98
CA ALA A 41 14.58 9.93 -2.83
C ALA A 41 14.46 11.25 -3.60
N LEU A 42 13.29 11.58 -4.14
CA LEU A 42 13.04 12.86 -4.84
C LEU A 42 13.15 14.05 -3.89
N ILE A 43 12.57 13.95 -2.68
CA ILE A 43 12.64 15.01 -1.67
C ILE A 43 14.10 15.27 -1.27
N LEU A 44 14.84 14.20 -0.95
CA LEU A 44 16.25 14.29 -0.57
C LEU A 44 17.11 14.79 -1.74
N PHE A 45 16.83 14.36 -2.97
CA PHE A 45 17.50 14.85 -4.17
C PHE A 45 17.31 16.36 -4.34
N VAL A 46 16.08 16.86 -4.23
CA VAL A 46 15.79 18.30 -4.33
C VAL A 46 16.47 19.08 -3.21
N LEU A 47 16.43 18.56 -1.98
CA LEU A 47 17.10 19.18 -0.85
C LEU A 47 18.63 19.23 -1.04
N ALA A 48 19.23 18.14 -1.51
CA ALA A 48 20.66 18.05 -1.78
C ALA A 48 21.10 18.95 -2.94
N ARG A 49 20.25 19.12 -3.97
CA ARG A 49 20.59 19.86 -5.19
C ARG A 49 20.37 21.36 -5.09
N TYR A 50 19.32 21.78 -4.37
CA TYR A 50 18.88 23.17 -4.32
C TYR A 50 18.99 23.80 -2.93
N HIS A 51 19.27 23.02 -1.88
CA HIS A 51 19.39 23.48 -0.49
C HIS A 51 18.20 24.32 0.00
N SER A 52 17.02 24.14 -0.62
CA SER A 52 15.78 24.85 -0.28
C SER A 52 14.75 23.87 0.28
N PRO A 53 14.41 24.00 1.58
CA PRO A 53 13.33 23.22 2.20
C PRO A 53 11.96 23.45 1.54
N GLN A 54 11.70 24.65 1.00
CA GLN A 54 10.43 24.99 0.35
C GLN A 54 10.23 24.19 -0.95
N LEU A 55 11.28 24.06 -1.77
CA LEU A 55 11.24 23.25 -2.99
C LEU A 55 11.07 21.76 -2.69
N ALA A 56 11.72 21.27 -1.63
CA ALA A 56 11.56 19.90 -1.16
C ALA A 56 10.12 19.64 -0.67
N GLY A 57 9.53 20.59 0.06
CA GLY A 57 8.12 20.53 0.48
C GLY A 57 7.13 20.53 -0.68
N LEU A 58 7.35 21.37 -1.70
CA LEU A 58 6.54 21.38 -2.91
C LEU A 58 6.64 20.05 -3.67
N THR A 59 7.84 19.47 -3.73
CA THR A 59 8.07 18.16 -4.35
C THR A 59 7.28 17.06 -3.62
N ALA A 60 7.29 17.07 -2.28
CA ALA A 60 6.49 16.14 -1.48
C ALA A 60 4.99 16.30 -1.75
N PHE A 61 4.49 17.55 -1.83
CA PHE A 61 3.09 17.84 -2.13
C PHE A 61 2.69 17.29 -3.50
N ILE A 62 3.49 17.54 -4.54
CA ILE A 62 3.23 17.04 -5.90
C ILE A 62 3.32 15.52 -5.98
N ALA A 63 4.22 14.89 -5.21
CA ALA A 63 4.37 13.43 -5.20
C ALA A 63 3.15 12.71 -4.57
N VAL A 64 2.51 13.31 -3.56
CA VAL A 64 1.46 12.65 -2.76
C VAL A 64 0.05 13.04 -3.23
N THR A 65 -0.19 14.33 -3.49
CA THR A 65 -1.53 14.87 -3.72
C THR A 65 -2.28 14.23 -4.89
N PRO A 66 -1.65 14.00 -6.06
CA PRO A 66 -2.33 13.32 -7.17
C PRO A 66 -2.81 11.93 -6.78
N GLY A 67 -2.00 11.17 -6.04
CA GLY A 67 -2.39 9.85 -5.54
C GLY A 67 -3.61 9.92 -4.62
N LEU A 68 -3.67 10.93 -3.74
CA LEU A 68 -4.82 11.16 -2.87
C LEU A 68 -6.08 11.54 -3.66
N VAL A 69 -5.95 12.39 -4.68
CA VAL A 69 -7.07 12.83 -5.53
C VAL A 69 -7.59 11.70 -6.42
N VAL A 70 -6.71 10.84 -6.92
CA VAL A 70 -7.07 9.72 -7.80
C VAL A 70 -7.59 8.52 -7.00
N SER A 71 -7.20 8.37 -5.73
CA SER A 71 -7.61 7.23 -4.89
C SER A 71 -9.12 6.97 -4.79
N PRO A 72 -10.01 7.97 -4.65
CA PRO A 72 -11.44 7.76 -4.57
C PRO A 72 -12.01 7.30 -5.91
N ILE A 73 -11.40 7.72 -7.03
CA ILE A 73 -11.80 7.28 -8.37
C ILE A 73 -11.44 5.81 -8.56
N ALA A 74 -10.22 5.42 -8.18
CA ALA A 74 -9.77 4.03 -8.22
C ALA A 74 -10.64 3.14 -7.30
N GLY A 75 -10.99 3.63 -6.11
CA GLY A 75 -11.92 2.98 -5.19
C GLY A 75 -13.32 2.85 -5.78
N ALA A 76 -13.89 3.94 -6.31
CA ALA A 76 -15.21 3.91 -6.95
C ALA A 76 -15.25 3.02 -8.19
N LEU A 77 -14.14 2.90 -8.92
CA LEU A 77 -14.01 1.94 -10.02
C LEU A 77 -14.00 0.51 -9.46
N LEU A 78 -13.18 0.22 -8.45
CA LEU A 78 -13.18 -1.10 -7.80
C LEU A 78 -14.58 -1.48 -7.27
N ASP A 79 -15.29 -0.53 -6.64
CA ASP A 79 -16.62 -0.73 -6.10
C ASP A 79 -17.67 -1.03 -7.18
N ARG A 80 -17.52 -0.46 -8.38
CA ARG A 80 -18.44 -0.65 -9.51
C ARG A 80 -18.18 -1.95 -10.26
N TYR A 81 -16.91 -2.35 -10.39
CA TYR A 81 -16.52 -3.55 -11.15
C TYR A 81 -16.42 -4.81 -10.28
N GLY A 82 -16.26 -4.67 -8.96
CA GLY A 82 -16.13 -5.77 -7.99
C GLY A 82 -17.42 -6.54 -7.63
N ARG A 83 -18.57 -6.19 -8.21
CA ARG A 83 -19.80 -7.02 -8.14
C ARG A 83 -19.85 -8.11 -9.23
N ALA A 84 -18.82 -8.26 -10.04
CA ALA A 84 -18.67 -9.39 -10.95
C ALA A 84 -17.93 -10.54 -10.24
N ARG A 85 -18.74 -11.42 -9.62
CA ARG A 85 -18.52 -12.84 -9.25
C ARG A 85 -17.13 -13.32 -8.81
#